data_AF-Q7U5W7-F1
#
_entry.id   AF-Q7U5W7-F1
#
_cell.length_a   1.000
_cell.length_b   1.000
_cell.length_c   1.000
_cell.angle_alpha   90.00
_cell.angle_beta   90.00
_cell.angle_gamma   90.00
#
_symmetry.space_group_name_H-M   'P 1'
#
loop_
_entity.id
_entity.type
_entity.pdbx_description
1 polymer ?
#
loop_
_entity_poly.entity_id
_entity_poly.type
_entity_poly.pdbx_seq_one_letter_code
_entity_poly.pdbx_strand_id
1 'polypeptide(L)'
;MQPTFQIDTGGKSIHNYLVLDTPMAPGPWTLLMERLQLAAPGCDKSCKGNNRMMRMAGAHYIDREGKSRGRSQIINADGPRYSAEELDAVLPPLLVPSKTNRKKLRTGSASVRQIAEALDYIPRRVGGAGTYAMYRDVLWGLKAALADAGAAETLAIQLMEAHSPSAQCDWDVEQVARSGGEQIGAGTLFHYAKQYGWSRHAKR
;
A
#
# COMPACT_ATOMS: atom_id res chain seq x y z
N MET A 1 26.02 -0.39 -2.62
CA MET A 1 26.38 0.38 -1.41
C MET A 1 26.59 -0.60 -0.26
N GLN A 2 27.52 -0.29 0.64
CA GLN A 2 27.80 -1.11 1.82
C GLN A 2 27.00 -0.58 3.01
N PRO A 3 26.37 -1.43 3.84
CA PRO A 3 25.73 -1.00 5.07
C PRO A 3 26.75 -0.39 6.05
N THR A 4 26.38 0.70 6.72
CA THR A 4 27.14 1.27 7.85
C THR A 4 27.19 0.28 9.00
N PHE A 5 26.03 -0.31 9.33
CA PHE A 5 25.95 -1.43 10.24
C PHE A 5 24.77 -2.34 9.89
N GLN A 6 24.86 -3.58 10.35
CA GLN A 6 23.87 -4.61 10.08
C GLN A 6 23.51 -5.35 11.36
N ILE A 7 22.21 -5.64 11.50
CA ILE A 7 21.68 -6.40 12.62
C ILE A 7 21.02 -7.65 12.07
N ASP A 8 21.52 -8.82 12.45
CA ASP A 8 20.73 -10.05 12.39
C ASP A 8 19.60 -9.92 13.41
N THR A 9 18.38 -10.06 12.93
CA THR A 9 17.18 -9.86 13.73
C THR A 9 16.86 -11.01 14.66
N GLY A 10 17.63 -12.12 14.63
CA GLY A 10 17.37 -13.35 15.37
C GLY A 10 16.28 -14.23 14.72
N GLY A 11 15.90 -13.91 13.49
CA GLY A 11 14.86 -14.58 12.71
C GLY A 11 15.34 -14.90 11.30
N LYS A 12 14.54 -14.59 10.28
CA LYS A 12 14.88 -14.83 8.85
C LYS A 12 15.33 -13.56 8.11
N SER A 13 15.70 -12.51 8.83
CA SER A 13 15.94 -11.18 8.26
C SER A 13 17.18 -10.51 8.82
N ILE A 14 17.82 -9.70 7.99
CA ILE A 14 18.91 -8.80 8.36
C ILE A 14 18.40 -7.37 8.16
N HIS A 15 18.59 -6.51 9.15
CA HIS A 15 18.39 -5.08 9.01
C HIS A 15 19.69 -4.43 8.56
N ASN A 16 19.65 -3.71 7.44
CA ASN A 16 20.77 -2.94 6.94
C ASN A 16 20.53 -1.46 7.22
N TYR A 17 21.50 -0.80 7.84
CA TYR A 17 21.44 0.63 8.11
C TYR A 17 22.48 1.35 7.26
N LEU A 18 22.03 2.40 6.59
CA LEU A 18 22.88 3.41 5.96
C LEU A 18 22.72 4.68 6.80
N VAL A 19 23.83 5.19 7.33
CA VAL A 19 23.80 6.33 8.25
C VAL A 19 24.37 7.55 7.56
N LEU A 20 23.64 8.66 7.67
CA LEU A 20 24.12 9.94 7.19
C LEU A 20 25.21 10.53 8.10
N ASP A 21 26.17 11.22 7.50
CA ASP A 21 27.13 12.05 8.24
C ASP A 21 26.46 13.29 8.86
N THR A 22 25.45 13.83 8.18
CA THR A 22 24.73 15.04 8.53
C THR A 22 23.24 14.73 8.74
N PRO A 23 22.63 15.18 9.84
CA PRO A 23 21.19 15.03 10.05
C PRO A 23 20.38 15.66 8.92
N MET A 24 19.34 14.96 8.48
CA MET A 24 18.48 15.38 7.38
C MET A 24 17.07 15.70 7.87
N ALA A 25 16.42 16.69 7.25
CA ALA A 25 15.03 17.00 7.51
C ALA A 25 14.11 15.82 7.07
N PRO A 26 12.94 15.62 7.72
CA PRO A 26 12.08 14.47 7.44
C PRO A 26 11.58 14.36 5.98
N GLY A 27 11.33 15.48 5.29
CA GLY A 27 10.83 15.48 3.91
C GLY A 27 11.82 14.89 2.91
N PRO A 28 13.04 15.46 2.77
CA PRO A 28 14.10 14.88 1.96
C PRO A 28 14.45 13.44 2.34
N TRP A 29 14.41 13.11 3.63
CA TRP A 29 14.65 11.75 4.13
C TRP A 29 13.63 10.75 3.58
N THR A 30 12.34 11.09 3.57
CA THR A 30 11.29 10.22 3.01
C THR A 30 11.55 9.92 1.53
N LEU A 31 11.93 10.92 0.74
CA LEU A 31 12.24 10.72 -0.70
C LEU A 31 13.45 9.80 -0.91
N LEU A 32 14.49 9.99 -0.10
CA LEU A 32 15.69 9.16 -0.13
C LEU A 32 15.38 7.70 0.21
N MET A 33 14.56 7.47 1.24
CA MET A 33 14.11 6.13 1.66
C MET A 33 13.28 5.43 0.58
N GLU A 34 12.42 6.15 -0.14
CA GLU A 34 11.66 5.58 -1.26
C GLU A 34 12.58 5.13 -2.39
N ARG A 35 13.60 5.91 -2.73
CA ARG A 35 14.60 5.53 -3.74
C ARG A 35 15.46 4.36 -3.30
N LEU A 36 15.84 4.31 -2.03
CA LEU A 36 16.56 3.19 -1.45
C LEU A 36 15.77 1.88 -1.57
N GLN A 37 14.46 1.93 -1.35
CA GLN A 37 13.59 0.77 -1.51
C GLN A 37 13.49 0.28 -2.96
N LEU A 38 13.50 1.20 -3.93
CA LEU A 38 13.57 0.85 -5.35
C LEU A 38 14.91 0.17 -5.69
N ALA A 39 16.01 0.61 -5.07
CA ALA A 39 17.34 0.06 -5.28
C ALA A 39 17.60 -1.28 -4.57
N ALA A 40 16.74 -1.68 -3.62
CA ALA A 40 16.91 -2.87 -2.78
C ALA A 40 15.80 -3.93 -3.02
N PRO A 41 15.92 -4.77 -4.07
CA PRO A 41 14.99 -5.87 -4.32
C PRO A 41 14.84 -6.77 -3.08
N GLY A 42 13.60 -7.07 -2.69
CA GLY A 42 13.30 -7.91 -1.52
C GLY A 42 13.23 -7.17 -0.19
N CYS A 43 13.49 -5.86 -0.15
CA CYS A 43 13.22 -5.04 1.02
C CYS A 43 11.70 -5.00 1.31
N ASP A 44 11.32 -5.06 2.59
CA ASP A 44 9.93 -4.89 3.03
C ASP A 44 9.45 -3.47 2.65
N LYS A 45 8.40 -3.43 1.81
CA LYS A 45 7.83 -2.17 1.30
C LYS A 45 7.30 -1.25 2.41
N SER A 46 7.00 -1.81 3.58
CA SER A 46 6.50 -1.07 4.75
C SER A 46 7.59 -0.32 5.54
N CYS A 47 8.87 -0.55 5.27
CA CYS A 47 10.00 0.00 6.05
C CYS A 47 10.42 1.45 5.67
N LYS A 48 9.57 2.21 4.98
CA LYS A 48 9.88 3.58 4.50
C LYS A 48 9.47 4.73 5.43
N GLY A 49 8.86 4.41 6.57
CA GLY A 49 8.36 5.42 7.51
C GLY A 49 9.47 6.08 8.34
N ASN A 50 9.35 7.39 8.59
CA ASN A 50 10.35 8.19 9.32
C ASN A 50 10.53 7.75 10.78
N ASN A 51 9.54 7.07 11.36
CA ASN A 51 9.50 6.64 12.77
C ASN A 51 9.42 5.11 12.90
N ARG A 52 10.06 4.35 12.01
CA ARG A 52 9.98 2.89 12.05
C ARG A 52 10.77 2.34 13.23
N MET A 53 10.08 1.62 14.13
CA MET A 53 10.74 0.85 15.17
C MET A 53 11.47 -0.35 14.54
N MET A 54 12.76 -0.43 14.79
CA MET A 54 13.62 -1.52 14.34
C MET A 54 14.12 -2.31 15.53
N ARG A 55 14.53 -3.57 15.31
CA ARG A 55 15.04 -4.41 16.39
C ARG A 55 16.39 -3.91 16.89
N MET A 56 16.49 -3.77 18.19
CA MET A 56 17.74 -3.51 18.92
C MET A 56 18.48 -4.82 19.12
N ALA A 57 19.79 -4.84 18.85
CA ALA A 57 20.62 -6.00 19.11
C ALA A 57 20.61 -6.39 20.60
N GLY A 58 20.70 -7.69 20.87
CA GLY A 58 20.60 -8.26 22.22
C GLY A 58 19.19 -8.67 22.63
N ALA A 59 18.15 -8.19 21.95
CA ALA A 59 16.77 -8.59 22.21
C ALA A 59 16.42 -9.94 21.56
N HIS A 60 15.54 -10.71 22.19
CA HIS A 60 15.00 -11.95 21.62
C HIS A 60 13.94 -11.66 20.55
N TYR A 61 13.99 -12.38 19.42
CA TYR A 61 12.90 -12.45 18.47
C TYR A 61 11.84 -13.43 18.98
N ILE A 62 10.70 -12.89 19.38
CA ILE A 62 9.51 -13.64 19.81
C ILE A 62 8.60 -13.83 18.59
N ASP A 63 8.26 -15.07 18.28
CA ASP A 63 7.32 -15.39 17.19
C ASP A 63 5.85 -15.20 17.60
N ARG A 64 4.93 -15.54 16.69
CA ARG A 64 3.48 -15.39 16.92
C ARG A 64 2.96 -16.32 18.01
N GLU A 65 3.67 -17.41 18.27
CA GLU A 65 3.36 -18.39 19.30
C GLU A 65 3.98 -18.02 20.66
N GLY A 66 4.67 -16.87 20.76
CA GLY A 66 5.30 -16.40 21.98
C GLY A 66 6.66 -17.05 22.27
N LYS A 67 7.22 -17.81 21.34
CA LYS A 67 8.48 -18.52 21.52
C LYS A 67 9.65 -17.69 21.00
N SER A 68 10.73 -17.66 21.79
CA SER A 68 12.01 -17.11 21.35
C SER A 68 12.63 -17.99 20.25
N ARG A 69 12.89 -17.40 19.09
CA ARG A 69 13.57 -18.06 17.96
C ARG A 69 15.07 -17.81 17.90
N GLY A 70 15.52 -16.68 18.44
CA GLY A 70 16.92 -16.29 18.39
C GLY A 70 17.12 -14.91 19.00
N ARG A 71 18.37 -14.58 19.32
CA ARG A 71 18.74 -13.27 19.81
C ARG A 71 19.25 -12.44 18.65
N SER A 72 18.77 -11.21 18.54
CA SER A 72 19.29 -10.25 17.58
C SER A 72 20.75 -9.89 17.91
N GLN A 73 21.57 -9.72 16.88
CA GLN A 73 23.00 -9.48 17.02
C GLN A 73 23.48 -8.48 15.98
N ILE A 74 24.44 -7.65 16.37
CA ILE A 74 25.18 -6.83 15.41
C ILE A 74 26.12 -7.79 14.68
N ILE A 75 26.03 -7.84 13.35
CA ILE A 75 26.88 -8.69 12.52
C ILE A 75 27.94 -7.88 11.75
N ASN A 76 27.74 -6.57 11.63
CA ASN A 76 28.69 -5.64 11.02
C ASN A 76 28.42 -4.25 11.60
N ALA A 77 29.46 -3.49 11.96
CA ALA A 77 29.34 -2.13 12.49
C ALA A 77 30.41 -1.14 11.99
N ASP A 78 31.29 -1.58 11.10
CA ASP A 78 32.47 -0.83 10.68
C ASP A 78 32.30 -0.22 9.28
N GLY A 79 31.05 -0.09 8.83
CA GLY A 79 30.75 0.46 7.51
C GLY A 79 30.83 1.98 7.48
N PRO A 80 30.95 2.55 6.26
CA PRO A 80 31.04 3.99 6.09
C PRO A 80 29.73 4.70 6.42
N ARG A 81 29.84 5.98 6.77
CA ARG A 81 28.72 6.92 6.75
C ARG A 81 28.72 7.62 5.39
N TYR A 82 27.55 8.11 5.00
CA TYR A 82 27.35 8.72 3.69
C TYR A 82 26.83 10.14 3.82
N SER A 83 27.22 11.02 2.91
CA SER A 83 26.53 12.27 2.66
C SER A 83 25.20 12.02 1.93
N ALA A 84 24.30 13.00 1.96
CA ALA A 84 23.04 12.91 1.23
C ALA A 84 23.26 12.85 -0.29
N GLU A 85 24.27 13.59 -0.76
CA GLU A 85 24.65 13.75 -2.15
C GLU A 85 25.24 12.44 -2.71
N GLU A 86 26.06 11.73 -1.94
CA GLU A 86 26.58 10.42 -2.32
C GLU A 86 25.46 9.39 -2.51
N LEU A 87 24.48 9.38 -1.62
CA LEU A 87 23.32 8.50 -1.77
C LEU A 87 22.44 8.93 -2.95
N ASP A 88 22.26 10.24 -3.16
CA ASP A 88 21.50 10.78 -4.29
C ASP A 88 22.13 10.37 -5.64
N ALA A 89 23.46 10.43 -5.75
CA ALA A 89 24.17 10.12 -6.99
C ALA A 89 24.04 8.65 -7.46
N VAL A 90 23.87 7.72 -6.52
CA VAL A 90 23.85 6.27 -6.81
C VAL A 90 22.43 5.67 -6.77
N LEU A 91 21.49 6.32 -6.10
CA LEU A 91 20.12 5.83 -6.00
C LEU A 91 19.31 6.13 -7.25
N PRO A 92 18.45 5.21 -7.71
CA PRO A 92 17.62 5.44 -8.89
C PRO A 92 16.71 6.64 -8.63
N PRO A 93 16.44 7.47 -9.66
CA PRO A 93 15.49 8.57 -9.52
C PRO A 93 14.12 8.00 -9.16
N LEU A 94 13.36 8.71 -8.32
CA LEU A 94 11.94 8.40 -8.20
C LEU A 94 11.32 8.56 -9.57
N LEU A 95 10.56 7.54 -10.00
CA LEU A 95 9.69 7.70 -11.14
C LEU A 95 8.76 8.86 -10.79
N VAL A 96 8.96 10.00 -11.46
CA VAL A 96 8.02 11.11 -11.39
C VAL A 96 6.67 10.47 -11.65
N PRO A 97 5.69 10.55 -10.72
CA PRO A 97 4.37 10.04 -11.00
C PRO A 97 4.01 10.69 -12.33
N SER A 98 3.87 9.87 -13.37
CA SER A 98 3.36 10.36 -14.64
C SER A 98 2.15 11.16 -14.23
N LYS A 99 2.15 12.47 -14.51
CA LYS A 99 0.93 13.25 -14.56
C LYS A 99 0.17 12.61 -15.72
N THR A 100 -0.34 11.40 -15.51
CA THR A 100 -1.50 10.93 -16.21
C THR A 100 -2.45 12.06 -15.89
N ASN A 101 -2.67 12.90 -16.90
CA ASN A 101 -3.86 13.69 -16.99
C ASN A 101 -4.94 12.64 -16.72
N ARG A 102 -5.35 12.50 -15.45
CA ARG A 102 -6.57 11.84 -15.07
C ARG A 102 -7.56 12.74 -15.75
N LYS A 103 -7.83 12.47 -17.03
CA LYS A 103 -9.02 12.96 -17.71
C LYS A 103 -10.07 12.53 -16.71
N LYS A 104 -10.62 13.50 -15.96
CA LYS A 104 -11.81 13.26 -15.16
C LYS A 104 -12.68 12.50 -16.12
N LEU A 105 -12.91 11.22 -15.83
CA LEU A 105 -13.75 10.43 -16.70
C LEU A 105 -15.00 11.29 -16.80
N ARG A 106 -15.34 11.76 -18.00
CA ARG A 106 -16.64 12.38 -18.23
C ARG A 106 -17.64 11.24 -18.16
N THR A 107 -17.73 10.61 -17.00
CA THR A 107 -18.87 9.85 -16.59
C THR A 107 -19.97 10.91 -16.56
N GLY A 108 -20.75 11.02 -17.64
CA GLY A 108 -22.17 11.25 -17.41
C GLY A 108 -22.54 10.26 -16.30
N SER A 109 -23.01 10.75 -15.16
CA SER A 109 -23.14 10.00 -13.91
C SER A 109 -23.66 8.59 -14.21
N ALA A 110 -22.83 7.57 -13.95
CA ALA A 110 -23.30 6.19 -14.11
C ALA A 110 -24.48 6.01 -13.16
N SER A 111 -25.56 5.37 -13.61
CA SER A 111 -26.68 5.12 -12.71
C SER A 111 -26.26 4.17 -11.59
N VAL A 112 -26.95 4.21 -10.45
CA VAL A 112 -26.74 3.26 -9.34
C VAL A 112 -26.73 1.81 -9.84
N ARG A 113 -27.61 1.49 -10.81
CA ARG A 113 -27.65 0.17 -11.46
C ARG A 113 -26.35 -0.18 -12.20
N GLN A 114 -25.79 0.75 -12.97
CA GLN A 114 -24.52 0.54 -13.69
C GLN A 114 -23.33 0.40 -12.74
N ILE A 115 -23.39 1.09 -11.60
CA ILE A 115 -22.38 1.00 -10.55
C ILE A 115 -22.42 -0.38 -9.88
N ALA A 116 -23.60 -0.85 -9.50
CA ALA A 116 -23.78 -2.21 -8.96
C ALA A 116 -23.35 -3.28 -9.96
N GLU A 117 -23.75 -3.15 -11.23
CA GLU A 117 -23.31 -4.08 -12.28
C GLU A 117 -21.79 -4.06 -12.47
N ALA A 118 -21.12 -2.91 -12.38
CA ALA A 118 -19.66 -2.85 -12.44
C ALA A 118 -19.00 -3.58 -11.27
N LEU A 119 -19.58 -3.52 -10.07
CA LEU A 119 -19.10 -4.26 -8.91
C LEU A 119 -19.22 -5.78 -9.13
N ASP A 120 -20.33 -6.26 -9.70
CA ASP A 120 -20.57 -7.69 -9.94
C ASP A 120 -19.57 -8.34 -10.91
N TYR A 121 -18.91 -7.56 -11.77
CA TYR A 121 -17.85 -8.07 -12.65
C TYR A 121 -16.54 -8.31 -11.91
N ILE A 122 -16.31 -7.64 -10.79
CA ILE A 122 -15.11 -7.83 -9.98
C ILE A 122 -15.30 -9.16 -9.21
N PRO A 123 -14.30 -10.07 -9.18
CA PRO A 123 -14.40 -11.27 -8.38
C PRO A 123 -14.63 -10.93 -6.91
N ARG A 124 -15.19 -11.89 -6.18
CA ARG A 124 -15.34 -11.78 -4.73
C ARG A 124 -13.99 -11.87 -4.02
N ARG A 125 -13.81 -11.07 -2.95
CA ARG A 125 -12.60 -11.14 -2.12
C ARG A 125 -12.46 -12.51 -1.46
N VAL A 126 -11.25 -13.04 -1.48
CA VAL A 126 -10.87 -14.25 -0.74
C VAL A 126 -9.83 -13.86 0.32
N GLY A 127 -10.06 -14.27 1.58
CA GLY A 127 -9.12 -14.05 2.68
C GLY A 127 -7.75 -14.66 2.40
N GLY A 128 -6.67 -14.01 2.84
CA GLY A 128 -5.30 -14.51 2.64
C GLY A 128 -4.74 -14.40 1.21
N ALA A 129 -5.52 -13.96 0.21
CA ALA A 129 -5.06 -13.85 -1.19
C ALA A 129 -4.17 -12.62 -1.49
N GLY A 130 -3.84 -11.80 -0.49
CA GLY A 130 -3.02 -10.59 -0.67
C GLY A 130 -3.71 -9.44 -1.44
N THR A 131 -5.03 -9.50 -1.62
CA THR A 131 -5.80 -8.56 -2.45
C THR A 131 -6.40 -7.38 -1.67
N TYR A 132 -6.10 -7.24 -0.37
CA TYR A 132 -6.69 -6.20 0.49
C TYR A 132 -6.61 -4.79 -0.10
N ALA A 133 -5.43 -4.39 -0.60
CA ALA A 133 -5.24 -3.05 -1.17
C ALA A 133 -6.16 -2.80 -2.38
N MET A 134 -6.35 -3.81 -3.24
CA MET A 134 -7.25 -3.73 -4.38
C MET A 134 -8.70 -3.54 -3.92
N TYR A 135 -9.20 -4.38 -3.01
CA TYR A 135 -10.60 -4.29 -2.54
C TYR A 135 -10.89 -3.03 -1.75
N ARG A 136 -9.91 -2.51 -1.00
CA ARG A 136 -9.99 -1.19 -0.37
C ARG A 136 -10.16 -0.09 -1.41
N ASP A 137 -9.35 -0.09 -2.46
CA ASP A 137 -9.42 0.93 -3.52
C ASP A 137 -10.72 0.80 -4.33
N VAL A 138 -11.23 -0.43 -4.52
CA VAL A 138 -12.55 -0.70 -5.12
C VAL A 138 -13.67 -0.12 -4.25
N LEU A 139 -13.66 -0.36 -2.94
CA LEU A 139 -14.67 0.17 -2.01
C LEU A 139 -14.68 1.71 -2.00
N TRP A 140 -13.52 2.35 -1.95
CA TRP A 140 -13.43 3.81 -2.04
C TRP A 140 -13.90 4.35 -3.39
N GLY A 141 -13.57 3.65 -4.49
CA GLY A 141 -14.10 3.97 -5.82
C GLY A 141 -15.62 3.81 -5.93
N LEU A 142 -16.19 2.77 -5.30
CA LEU A 142 -17.64 2.52 -5.22
C LEU A 142 -18.34 3.65 -4.47
N LYS A 143 -17.80 4.06 -3.32
CA LYS A 143 -18.31 5.18 -2.52
C LYS A 143 -18.37 6.47 -3.35
N ALA A 144 -17.26 6.81 -4.02
CA ALA A 144 -17.20 7.99 -4.88
C ALA A 144 -18.19 7.91 -6.06
N ALA A 145 -18.32 6.75 -6.71
CA ALA A 145 -19.26 6.56 -7.81
C ALA A 145 -20.73 6.73 -7.37
N LEU A 146 -21.08 6.22 -6.19
CA LEU A 146 -22.43 6.36 -5.64
C LEU A 146 -22.72 7.78 -5.19
N ALA A 147 -21.76 8.47 -4.59
CA ALA A 147 -21.87 9.89 -4.25
C ALA A 147 -22.10 10.75 -5.50
N ASP A 148 -21.36 10.50 -6.59
CA ASP A 148 -21.55 11.16 -7.89
C ASP A 148 -22.94 10.89 -8.49
N ALA A 149 -23.58 9.77 -8.13
CA ALA A 149 -24.95 9.40 -8.51
C ALA A 149 -26.03 9.89 -7.53
N GLY A 150 -25.66 10.65 -6.48
CA GLY A 150 -26.58 11.18 -5.47
C GLY A 150 -27.02 10.17 -4.40
N ALA A 151 -26.33 9.03 -4.27
CA ALA A 151 -26.63 8.01 -3.28
C ALA A 151 -25.80 8.17 -1.99
N ALA A 152 -26.33 7.65 -0.88
CA ALA A 152 -25.69 7.72 0.43
C ALA A 152 -24.52 6.72 0.56
N GLU A 153 -23.53 7.05 1.40
CA GLU A 153 -22.40 6.16 1.73
C GLU A 153 -22.86 4.78 2.24
N THR A 154 -23.98 4.72 2.97
CA THR A 154 -24.55 3.47 3.49
C THR A 154 -24.85 2.45 2.39
N LEU A 155 -25.25 2.91 1.19
CA LEU A 155 -25.47 2.03 0.05
C LEU A 155 -24.16 1.41 -0.46
N ALA A 156 -23.05 2.16 -0.41
CA ALA A 156 -21.74 1.64 -0.80
C ALA A 156 -21.30 0.50 0.13
N ILE A 157 -21.49 0.70 1.44
CA ILE A 157 -21.20 -0.31 2.46
C ILE A 157 -22.07 -1.55 2.24
N GLN A 158 -23.38 -1.37 2.04
CA GLN A 158 -24.32 -2.48 1.80
C GLN A 158 -23.96 -3.29 0.54
N LEU A 159 -23.68 -2.62 -0.58
CA LEU A 159 -23.30 -3.29 -1.82
C LEU A 159 -21.97 -4.03 -1.68
N MET A 160 -20.99 -3.44 -1.01
CA MET A 160 -19.70 -4.09 -0.81
C MET A 160 -19.76 -5.24 0.19
N GLU A 161 -20.58 -5.13 1.24
CA GLU A 161 -20.82 -6.20 2.21
C GLU A 161 -21.56 -7.38 1.54
N ALA A 162 -22.52 -7.11 0.65
CA ALA A 162 -23.17 -8.15 -0.14
C ALA A 162 -22.20 -8.85 -1.11
N HIS A 163 -21.32 -8.09 -1.75
CA HIS A 163 -20.35 -8.59 -2.72
C HIS A 163 -19.18 -9.35 -2.07
N SER A 164 -18.61 -8.82 -0.99
CA SER A 164 -17.46 -9.37 -0.27
C SER A 164 -17.66 -9.25 1.24
N PRO A 165 -18.50 -10.13 1.83
CA PRO A 165 -18.87 -10.07 3.24
C PRO A 165 -17.68 -10.06 4.20
N SER A 166 -17.70 -9.13 5.15
CA SER A 166 -16.68 -9.00 6.21
C SER A 166 -16.47 -10.32 6.96
N ALA A 167 -17.58 -11.01 7.26
CA ALA A 167 -17.59 -12.30 7.97
C ALA A 167 -16.89 -13.46 7.24
N GLN A 168 -16.66 -13.34 5.92
CA GLN A 168 -16.14 -14.45 5.10
C GLN A 168 -14.82 -14.09 4.40
N CYS A 169 -14.46 -12.82 4.39
CA CYS A 169 -13.41 -12.28 3.55
C CYS A 169 -12.34 -11.53 4.36
N ASP A 170 -12.10 -11.85 5.64
CA ASP A 170 -10.96 -11.34 6.45
C ASP A 170 -10.69 -9.83 6.27
N TRP A 171 -11.74 -9.03 6.42
CA TRP A 171 -11.73 -7.57 6.41
C TRP A 171 -13.01 -7.03 7.02
N ASP A 172 -13.07 -5.73 7.30
CA ASP A 172 -14.26 -5.03 7.80
C ASP A 172 -14.62 -3.92 6.83
N VAL A 173 -15.71 -4.11 6.07
CA VAL A 173 -16.15 -3.17 5.03
C VAL A 173 -16.45 -1.81 5.62
N GLU A 174 -17.15 -1.74 6.76
CA GLU A 174 -17.57 -0.48 7.36
C GLU A 174 -16.36 0.30 7.88
N GLN A 175 -15.45 -0.37 8.59
CA GLN A 175 -14.22 0.22 9.07
C GLN A 175 -13.36 0.74 7.90
N VAL A 176 -13.23 -0.03 6.82
CA VAL A 176 -12.45 0.37 5.65
C VAL A 176 -13.10 1.54 4.92
N ALA A 177 -14.43 1.54 4.76
CA ALA A 177 -15.17 2.64 4.10
C ALA A 177 -14.94 3.99 4.79
N ARG A 178 -14.82 3.98 6.13
CA ARG A 178 -14.60 5.17 6.97
C ARG A 178 -13.13 5.54 7.18
N SER A 179 -12.20 4.64 6.89
CA SER A 179 -10.76 4.86 7.12
C SER A 179 -10.10 5.86 6.16
N GLY A 180 -10.78 6.27 5.09
CA GLY A 180 -10.30 7.30 4.15
C GLY A 180 -10.87 7.16 2.74
N GLY A 181 -10.03 7.45 1.75
CA GLY A 181 -10.36 7.31 0.32
C GLY A 181 -10.52 8.62 -0.45
N GLU A 182 -10.28 9.78 0.15
CA GLU A 182 -10.62 11.08 -0.46
C GLU A 182 -9.88 11.40 -1.77
N GLN A 183 -8.70 10.81 -1.98
CA GLN A 183 -7.95 10.91 -3.23
C GLN A 183 -8.40 9.91 -4.33
N ILE A 184 -9.33 9.00 -4.01
CA ILE A 184 -9.85 7.97 -4.92
C ILE A 184 -11.19 8.44 -5.50
N GLY A 185 -11.25 8.52 -6.82
CA GLY A 185 -12.46 8.92 -7.53
C GLY A 185 -13.26 7.73 -8.06
N ALA A 186 -14.49 8.00 -8.52
CA ALA A 186 -15.42 7.02 -9.10
C ALA A 186 -14.81 6.15 -10.22
N GLY A 187 -13.84 6.70 -10.96
CA GLY A 187 -13.14 5.99 -12.03
C GLY A 187 -12.42 4.71 -11.59
N THR A 188 -12.04 4.58 -10.32
CA THR A 188 -11.31 3.41 -9.79
C THR A 188 -12.15 2.13 -9.83
N LEU A 189 -13.44 2.20 -9.46
CA LEU A 189 -14.35 1.05 -9.55
C LEU A 189 -14.40 0.54 -11.00
N PHE A 190 -14.69 1.45 -11.94
CA PHE A 190 -14.81 1.11 -13.36
C PHE A 190 -13.49 0.64 -13.97
N HIS A 191 -12.35 1.11 -13.46
CA HIS A 191 -11.05 0.63 -13.90
C HIS A 191 -10.87 -0.85 -13.57
N TYR A 192 -11.14 -1.25 -12.33
CA TYR A 192 -11.07 -2.67 -11.94
C TYR A 192 -12.13 -3.51 -12.64
N ALA A 193 -13.38 -3.05 -12.71
CA ALA A 193 -14.44 -3.77 -13.41
C ALA A 193 -14.08 -4.07 -14.88
N LYS A 194 -13.45 -3.11 -15.59
CA LYS A 194 -12.98 -3.30 -16.98
C LYS A 194 -11.92 -4.38 -17.11
N GLN A 195 -11.03 -4.55 -16.12
CA GLN A 195 -10.03 -5.62 -16.14
C GLN A 195 -10.69 -7.01 -16.12
N TYR A 196 -11.90 -7.09 -15.57
CA TYR A 196 -12.71 -8.31 -15.54
C TYR A 196 -13.80 -8.35 -16.63
N GLY A 197 -13.69 -7.50 -17.65
CA GLY A 197 -14.55 -7.56 -18.85
C GLY A 197 -15.78 -6.67 -18.82
N TRP A 198 -15.95 -5.81 -17.81
CA TRP A 198 -17.06 -4.85 -17.80
C TRP A 198 -16.91 -3.80 -18.91
N SER A 199 -18.01 -3.48 -19.60
CA SER A 199 -18.07 -2.36 -20.54
C SER A 199 -19.36 -1.60 -20.40
N ARG A 200 -19.26 -0.28 -20.26
CA ARG A 200 -20.40 0.65 -20.14
C ARG A 200 -21.36 0.59 -21.35
N HIS A 201 -20.86 0.17 -22.51
CA HIS A 201 -21.60 0.11 -23.77
C HIS A 201 -21.83 -1.33 -24.25
N ALA A 202 -21.57 -2.34 -23.41
CA ALA A 202 -21.95 -3.70 -23.76
C ALA A 202 -23.49 -3.76 -23.88
N LYS A 203 -23.97 -3.98 -25.11
CA LYS A 203 -25.36 -4.41 -25.33
C LYS A 203 -25.45 -5.83 -24.78
N ARG A 204 -26.18 -6.01 -23.68
CA ARG A 204 -26.67 -7.35 -23.30
C ARG A 204 -27.71 -7.80 -24.31
#